data_AF-A0A8S4FYB2-F1
#
_entry.id   AF-A0A8S4FYB2-F1
#
_cell.length_a   1.000
_cell.length_b   1.000
_cell.length_c   1.000
_cell.angle_alpha   90.00
_cell.angle_beta   90.00
_cell.angle_gamma   90.00
#
_symmetry.space_group_name_H-M   'P 1'
#
loop_
_entity.id
_entity.type
_entity.pdbx_description
1 polymer ?
#
loop_
_entity_poly.entity_id
_entity_poly.type
_entity_poly.pdbx_seq_one_letter_code
_entity_poly.pdbx_strand_id
1 'polypeptide(L)' 'MGLKACWLVLLLVTGGSVPQHLYHHQFAVHVPAGPDVVDDLAHRHGFLNHGQG' A
#
# COMPACT_ATOMS: atom_id res chain seq x y z
N MET A 1 -4.74 25.82 -29.97
CA MET A 1 -4.46 24.64 -29.10
C MET A 1 -4.22 25.03 -27.63
N GLY A 2 -4.87 26.08 -27.09
CA GLY A 2 -4.52 26.65 -25.77
C GLY A 2 -5.45 26.30 -24.61
N LEU A 3 -6.76 26.12 -24.86
CA LEU A 3 -7.72 25.89 -23.76
C LEU A 3 -7.60 24.50 -23.12
N LYS A 4 -7.32 23.45 -23.92
CA LYS A 4 -7.24 22.07 -23.43
C LYS A 4 -6.09 21.87 -22.42
N ALA A 5 -4.99 22.59 -22.60
CA ALA A 5 -3.85 22.53 -21.69
C ALA A 5 -4.16 23.15 -20.33
N CYS A 6 -4.93 24.24 -20.28
CA CYS A 6 -5.34 24.87 -19.01
C CYS A 6 -6.21 23.94 -18.14
N TRP A 7 -7.11 23.15 -18.76
CA TRP A 7 -7.94 22.19 -18.03
C TRP A 7 -7.11 21.08 -17.39
N LEU A 8 -6.10 20.57 -18.10
CA LEU A 8 -5.21 19.53 -17.56
C LEU A 8 -4.40 20.03 -16.36
N VAL A 9 -3.86 21.25 -16.45
CA VAL A 9 -3.11 21.87 -15.35
C VAL A 9 -4.01 22.12 -14.14
N LEU A 10 -5.25 22.57 -14.35
CA LEU A 10 -6.19 22.80 -13.26
C LEU A 10 -6.58 21.51 -12.53
N LEU A 11 -6.77 20.39 -13.25
CA LEU A 11 -7.06 19.08 -12.66
C LEU A 11 -5.89 18.54 -11.84
N LEU A 12 -4.65 18.72 -12.32
CA LEU A 12 -3.44 18.31 -11.59
C LEU A 12 -3.23 19.11 -10.30
N VAL A 13 -3.51 20.43 -10.32
CA VAL A 13 -3.33 21.30 -9.15
C VAL A 13 -4.43 21.08 -8.11
N THR A 14 -5.67 20.80 -8.53
CA THR A 14 -6.80 20.58 -7.61
C THR A 14 -6.88 19.15 -7.07
N GLY A 15 -6.31 18.17 -7.78
CA GLY A 15 -6.29 16.76 -7.37
C GLY A 15 -5.07 16.34 -6.54
N GLY A 16 -4.09 17.22 -6.36
CA GLY A 16 -2.88 16.95 -5.59
C GLY A 16 -3.13 16.99 -4.08
N SER A 17 -3.79 15.99 -3.51
CA SER A 17 -3.69 15.76 -2.07
C SER A 17 -2.23 15.46 -1.73
N VAL A 18 -1.63 16.25 -0.84
CA VAL A 18 -0.31 15.93 -0.29
C VAL A 18 -0.39 14.52 0.31
N PRO A 19 0.49 13.58 -0.07
CA PRO A 19 0.50 12.26 0.54
C PRO A 19 0.68 12.43 2.05
N GLN A 20 -0.38 12.18 2.83
CA GLN A 20 -0.23 12.06 4.27
C GLN A 20 0.68 10.86 4.50
N HIS A 21 1.74 11.05 5.28
CA HIS A 21 2.59 9.94 5.67
C HIS A 21 1.78 9.04 6.62
N LEU A 22 1.13 8.04 6.05
CA LEU A 22 0.43 7.02 6.80
C LEU A 22 1.46 5.98 7.22
N TYR A 23 1.75 5.95 8.51
CA TYR A 23 2.56 4.89 9.09
C TYR A 23 1.70 3.63 9.13
N HIS A 24 2.08 2.63 8.35
CA HIS A 24 1.47 1.31 8.37
C HIS A 24 2.42 0.33 9.06
N HIS A 25 1.89 -0.47 9.98
CA HIS A 25 2.60 -1.61 10.58
C HIS A 25 2.49 -2.85 9.69
N GLN A 26 2.74 -2.68 8.39
CA GLN A 26 2.70 -3.74 7.38
C GLN A 26 4.09 -3.90 6.77
N PHE A 27 4.55 -5.14 6.71
CA PHE A 27 5.86 -5.49 6.18
C PHE A 27 5.77 -6.78 5.37
N ALA A 28 6.71 -6.96 4.44
CA ALA A 28 6.88 -8.21 3.70
C ALA A 28 8.07 -8.97 4.26
N VAL A 29 7.88 -10.26 4.55
CA VAL A 29 8.94 -11.18 4.94
C VAL A 29 8.87 -12.42 4.07
N HIS A 30 10.02 -12.93 3.65
CA HIS A 30 10.10 -14.23 3.03
C HIS A 30 10.28 -15.29 4.12
N VAL A 31 9.36 -16.24 4.18
CA VAL A 31 9.42 -17.38 5.09
C VAL A 31 9.56 -18.65 4.24
N PRO A 32 10.65 -19.42 4.40
CA PRO A 32 10.90 -20.60 3.57
C PRO A 32 10.04 -21.81 3.97
N ALA A 33 9.49 -21.79 5.17
CA ALA A 33 8.52 -22.78 5.63
C ALA A 33 7.12 -22.38 5.10
N GLY A 34 6.40 -23.33 4.51
CA GLY A 34 5.18 -23.11 3.73
C GLY A 34 4.02 -22.40 4.46
N PRO A 35 2.86 -22.25 3.80
CA PRO A 35 1.78 -21.33 4.20
C PRO A 35 1.30 -21.50 5.65
N ASP A 36 1.13 -22.75 6.12
CA ASP A 36 0.68 -23.05 7.49
C ASP A 36 1.59 -22.42 8.57
N VAL A 37 2.90 -22.38 8.31
CA VAL A 37 3.89 -21.82 9.25
C VAL A 37 3.81 -20.29 9.27
N VAL A 38 3.49 -19.67 8.14
CA VAL A 38 3.38 -18.21 8.02
C VAL A 38 2.12 -17.71 8.72
N ASP A 39 1.00 -18.43 8.59
CA ASP A 39 -0.25 -18.08 9.25
C ASP A 39 -0.15 -18.19 10.77
N ASP A 40 0.43 -19.30 11.26
CA ASP A 40 0.68 -19.47 12.70
C ASP A 40 1.67 -18.42 13.25
N LEU A 41 2.72 -18.09 12.50
CA LEU A 41 3.66 -17.03 12.86
C LEU A 41 2.97 -15.66 12.97
N ALA A 42 2.14 -15.29 11.99
CA ALA A 42 1.38 -14.05 12.03
C ALA A 42 0.42 -14.02 13.23
N HIS A 43 -0.34 -15.10 13.44
CA HIS A 43 -1.29 -15.22 14.54
C HIS A 43 -0.63 -15.07 15.92
N ARG A 44 0.49 -15.77 16.17
CA ARG A 44 1.22 -15.71 17.45
C ARG A 44 1.72 -14.30 17.80
N HIS A 45 1.99 -13.47 16.80
CA HIS A 45 2.50 -12.12 16.98
C HIS A 45 1.45 -11.02 16.81
N GLY A 46 0.16 -11.40 16.65
CA GLY A 46 -0.93 -10.45 16.50
C GLY A 46 -0.97 -9.73 15.15
N PHE A 47 -0.34 -10.32 14.14
CA PHE A 47 -0.39 -9.83 12.77
C PHE A 47 -1.40 -10.62 11.92
N LEU A 48 -1.87 -9.98 10.86
CA LEU A 48 -2.64 -10.65 9.81
C LEU A 48 -1.70 -10.97 8.64
N ASN A 49 -1.65 -12.23 8.24
CA ASN A 49 -0.90 -12.62 7.05
C ASN A 49 -1.68 -12.16 5.80
N HIS A 50 -1.10 -11.21 5.05
CA HIS A 50 -1.61 -10.76 3.75
C HIS A 50 -0.78 -11.29 2.58
N GLY A 51 0.18 -12.20 2.84
CA GLY A 51 1.01 -12.84 1.83
C GLY A 51 0.19 -13.77 0.91
N GLN A 52 0.82 -14.21 -0.17
CA GLN A 52 0.15 -15.10 -1.12
C GLN A 52 0.02 -16.51 -0.54
N GLY A 53 -1.18 -17.08 -0.66
CA GLY A 53 -1.38 -18.53 -0.64
C GLY A 53 -0.86 -19.17 -1.92
#